data_AF-A0A357WSF2-F1
#
_entry.id   AF-A0A357WSF2-F1
#
_cell.length_a   1.000
_cell.length_b   1.000
_cell.length_c   1.000
_cell.angle_alpha   90.00
_cell.angle_beta   90.00
_cell.angle_gamma   90.00
#
_symmetry.space_group_name_H-M   'P 1'
#
loop_
_entity.id
_entity.type
_entity.pdbx_description
1 polymer ?
#
loop_
_entity_poly.entity_id
_entity_poly.type
_entity_poly.pdbx_seq_one_letter_code
_entity_poly.pdbx_strand_id
1 'polypeptide(L)'
;YKRRKEQEGERRRLKGRIKRTEEDVTAAEDEIKAIHEQLSDEQTASDYSLIMQLTTQLDSKNTELECLMEEWEKLQSQLQMAEGSFDKNPESDD
;
A
#
# COMPACT_ATOMS: atom_id res chain seq x y z
N TYR A 1 -9.43 -24.04 21.29
CA TYR A 1 -9.93 -24.13 19.90
C TYR A 1 -10.50 -22.82 19.35
N LYS A 2 -11.49 -22.18 20.00
CA LYS A 2 -12.18 -20.97 19.48
C LYS A 2 -11.25 -19.77 19.19
N ARG A 3 -10.36 -19.43 20.15
CA ARG A 3 -9.35 -18.36 20.00
C ARG A 3 -8.39 -18.57 18.82
N ARG A 4 -8.00 -19.82 18.54
CA ARG A 4 -7.07 -20.15 17.44
C ARG A 4 -7.69 -19.88 16.07
N LYS A 5 -8.99 -20.18 15.91
CA LYS A 5 -9.73 -19.96 14.66
C LYS A 5 -9.97 -18.48 14.39
N GLU A 6 -10.28 -17.71 15.43
CA GLU A 6 -10.49 -16.25 15.33
C GLU A 6 -9.20 -15.53 14.93
N GLN A 7 -8.06 -15.88 15.54
CA GLN A 7 -6.75 -15.33 15.18
C GLN A 7 -6.31 -15.68 13.75
N GLU A 8 -6.61 -16.90 13.29
CA GLU A 8 -6.29 -17.32 11.93
C GLU A 8 -7.12 -16.58 10.87
N GLY A 9 -8.37 -16.24 11.21
CA GLY A 9 -9.24 -15.40 10.38
C GLY A 9 -8.71 -13.97 10.26
N GLU A 10 -8.31 -13.36 11.38
CA GLU A 10 -7.75 -12.01 11.39
C GLU A 10 -6.45 -11.94 10.58
N ARG A 11 -5.57 -12.93 10.74
CA ARG A 11 -4.34 -13.03 9.94
C ARG A 11 -4.62 -13.11 8.44
N ARG A 12 -5.58 -13.94 8.02
CA ARG A 12 -5.97 -14.03 6.59
C ARG A 12 -6.52 -12.70 6.08
N ARG A 13 -7.36 -12.03 6.89
CA ARG A 13 -7.91 -10.72 6.57
C ARG A 13 -6.81 -9.67 6.39
N LEU A 14 -5.84 -9.60 7.31
CA LEU A 14 -4.70 -8.69 7.22
C LEU A 14 -3.86 -8.95 5.97
N LYS A 15 -3.51 -10.21 5.69
CA LYS A 15 -2.77 -10.58 4.47
C LYS A 15 -3.52 -10.20 3.18
N GLY A 16 -4.84 -10.39 3.15
CA GLY A 16 -5.66 -9.98 2.02
C GLY A 16 -5.80 -8.47 1.85
N ARG A 17 -5.70 -7.69 2.94
CA ARG A 17 -5.61 -6.22 2.86
C ARG A 17 -4.25 -5.78 2.34
N ILE A 18 -3.16 -6.33 2.90
CA ILE A 18 -1.79 -6.05 2.46
C ILE A 18 -1.64 -6.28 0.95
N LYS A 19 -2.10 -7.43 0.44
CA LYS A 19 -2.04 -7.73 -1.00
C LYS A 19 -2.75 -6.70 -1.87
N ARG A 20 -3.91 -6.20 -1.41
CA ARG A 20 -4.64 -5.16 -2.14
C ARG A 20 -3.92 -3.81 -2.08
N THR A 21 -3.42 -3.44 -0.91
CA THR A 21 -2.60 -2.22 -0.78
C THR A 21 -1.36 -2.29 -1.67
N GLU A 22 -0.71 -3.45 -1.82
CA GLU A 22 0.41 -3.65 -2.75
C GLU A 22 -0.02 -3.52 -4.23
N GLU A 23 -1.19 -4.03 -4.59
CA GLU A 23 -1.78 -3.84 -5.93
C GLU A 23 -2.08 -2.35 -6.20
N ASP A 24 -2.65 -1.64 -5.22
CA ASP A 24 -2.95 -0.22 -5.30
C ASP A 24 -1.67 0.63 -5.40
N VAL A 25 -0.61 0.29 -4.64
CA VAL A 25 0.73 0.92 -4.74
C VAL A 25 1.28 0.75 -6.15
N THR A 26 1.25 -0.47 -6.69
CA THR A 26 1.78 -0.76 -8.04
C THR A 26 1.03 0.07 -9.09
N ALA A 27 -0.30 0.17 -8.97
CA ALA A 27 -1.11 0.98 -9.88
C ALA A 27 -0.76 2.47 -9.79
N ALA A 28 -0.58 3.01 -8.57
CA ALA A 28 -0.17 4.41 -8.37
C ALA A 28 1.23 4.68 -8.96
N GLU A 29 2.18 3.78 -8.76
CA GLU A 29 3.53 3.87 -9.34
C GLU A 29 3.52 3.85 -10.88
N ASP A 30 2.72 2.97 -11.48
CA ASP A 30 2.55 2.90 -12.94
C ASP A 30 1.92 4.19 -13.50
N GLU A 31 0.92 4.75 -12.82
CA GLU A 31 0.31 6.02 -13.21
C GLU A 31 1.28 7.21 -13.09
N ILE A 32 2.05 7.29 -12.00
CA ILE A 32 3.11 8.29 -11.80
C ILE A 32 4.12 8.22 -12.95
N LYS A 33 4.56 7.00 -13.29
CA LYS A 33 5.50 6.78 -14.38
C LYS A 33 4.93 7.23 -15.72
N ALA A 34 3.67 6.89 -16.02
CA ALA A 34 3.01 7.31 -17.25
C ALA A 34 2.87 8.85 -17.34
N ILE A 35 2.59 9.54 -16.24
CA ILE A 35 2.54 11.00 -16.18
C ILE A 35 3.93 11.61 -16.43
N HIS A 36 4.98 11.05 -15.84
CA HIS A 36 6.36 11.48 -16.10
C HIS A 36 6.76 11.31 -17.57
N GLU A 37 6.38 10.19 -18.20
CA GLU A 37 6.60 9.96 -19.63
C GLU A 37 5.89 11.02 -20.50
N GLN A 38 4.63 11.34 -20.19
CA GLN A 38 3.88 12.39 -20.88
C GLN A 38 4.48 13.78 -20.70
N LEU A 39 4.93 14.12 -19.48
CA LEU A 39 5.61 15.39 -19.20
C LEU A 39 6.96 15.53 -19.92
N SER A 40 7.57 14.40 -20.30
CA SER A 40 8.84 14.36 -21.04
C SER A 40 8.65 14.46 -22.57
N ASP A 41 7.41 14.44 -23.05
CA ASP A 41 7.08 14.59 -24.47
C ASP A 41 7.19 16.07 -24.92
N GLU A 42 7.89 16.31 -26.04
CA GLU A 42 8.02 17.63 -26.66
C GLU A 42 6.67 18.26 -27.00
N GLN A 43 5.65 17.45 -27.32
CA GLN A 43 4.33 17.95 -27.63
C GLN A 43 3.63 18.52 -26.39
N THR A 44 3.83 17.89 -25.22
CA THR A 44 3.36 18.39 -23.93
C THR A 44 4.09 19.67 -23.52
N ALA A 45 5.39 19.79 -23.81
CA ALA A 45 6.20 20.96 -23.47
C ALA A 45 5.68 22.28 -24.07
N SER A 46 4.92 22.20 -25.17
CA SER A 46 4.30 23.36 -25.83
C SER A 46 2.94 23.77 -25.26
N ASP A 47 2.31 22.92 -24.44
CA ASP A 47 1.01 23.16 -23.80
C ASP A 47 1.15 23.32 -22.29
N TYR A 48 1.33 24.56 -21.85
CA TYR A 48 1.43 24.91 -20.42
C TYR A 48 0.20 24.51 -19.59
N SER A 49 -1.01 24.48 -20.18
CA SER A 49 -2.22 24.06 -19.46
C SER A 49 -2.15 22.57 -19.17
N LEU A 50 -1.74 21.77 -20.16
CA LEU A 50 -1.53 20.34 -20.01
C LEU A 50 -0.44 20.03 -18.98
N ILE A 51 0.70 20.74 -19.03
CA ILE A 51 1.79 20.59 -18.04
C ILE A 51 1.27 20.82 -16.61
N MET A 52 0.48 21.88 -16.39
CA MET A 52 -0.05 22.20 -15.07
C MET A 52 -1.02 21.12 -14.57
N GLN A 53 -1.89 20.60 -15.45
CA GLN A 53 -2.81 19.52 -15.13
C GLN A 53 -2.08 18.22 -14.78
N LEU A 54 -1.06 17.86 -15.56
CA LEU A 54 -0.25 16.66 -15.33
C LEU A 54 0.57 16.78 -14.04
N THR A 55 1.12 17.96 -13.76
CA THR A 55 1.85 18.22 -12.50
C THR A 55 0.93 18.11 -11.29
N THR A 56 -0.30 18.66 -11.38
CA THR A 56 -1.30 18.53 -10.31
C THR A 56 -1.70 17.07 -10.08
N GLN A 57 -1.88 16.30 -11.16
CA GLN A 57 -2.17 14.87 -11.07
C GLN A 57 -1.01 14.10 -10.45
N LEU A 58 0.23 14.43 -10.84
CA LEU A 58 1.44 13.83 -10.28
C LEU A 58 1.55 14.08 -8.77
N ASP A 59 1.33 15.31 -8.31
CA ASP A 59 1.34 15.64 -6.87
C ASP A 59 0.27 14.87 -6.10
N SER A 60 -0.94 14.75 -6.67
CA SER A 60 -2.02 13.97 -6.07
C SER A 60 -1.66 12.49 -5.97
N LYS A 61 -1.03 11.94 -7.01
CA LYS A 61 -0.66 10.52 -7.06
C LYS A 61 0.51 10.19 -6.13
N ASN A 62 1.49 11.08 -6.01
CA ASN A 62 2.55 10.95 -5.02
C ASN A 62 1.99 10.97 -3.59
N THR A 63 1.05 11.87 -3.31
CA THR A 63 0.36 11.92 -2.00
C THR A 63 -0.41 10.63 -1.72
N GLU A 64 -1.10 10.09 -2.74
CA GLU A 64 -1.81 8.80 -2.65
C GLU A 64 -0.84 7.65 -2.37
N LEU A 65 0.28 7.59 -3.08
CA LEU A 65 1.33 6.59 -2.88
C LEU A 65 1.90 6.65 -1.46
N GLU A 66 2.21 7.84 -0.94
CA GLU A 66 2.65 8.02 0.44
C GLU A 66 1.64 7.45 1.45
N CYS A 67 0.35 7.78 1.29
CA CYS A 67 -0.72 7.27 2.15
C CYS A 67 -0.85 5.73 2.07
N LEU A 68 -0.73 5.16 0.88
CA LEU A 68 -0.79 3.71 0.68
C LEU A 68 0.40 3.00 1.33
N MET A 69 1.60 3.59 1.24
CA MET A 69 2.80 3.07 1.89
C MET A 69 2.66 3.12 3.42
N GLU A 70 2.13 4.20 3.99
CA GLU A 70 1.81 4.29 5.42
C GLU A 70 0.77 3.23 5.85
N GLU A 71 -0.28 3.01 5.04
CA GLU A 71 -1.26 1.96 5.33
C GLU A 71 -0.61 0.57 5.28
N TRP A 72 0.23 0.30 4.29
CA TRP A 72 0.94 -0.97 4.16
C TRP A 72 1.82 -1.23 5.37
N GLU A 73 2.62 -0.26 5.82
CA GLU A 73 3.46 -0.39 7.03
C GLU A 73 2.63 -0.66 8.29
N LYS A 74 1.50 0.04 8.43
CA LYS A 74 0.56 -0.16 9.54
C LYS A 74 -0.08 -1.55 9.51
N LEU A 75 -0.40 -2.08 8.33
CA LEU A 75 -0.97 -3.43 8.17
C LEU A 75 0.08 -4.50 8.44
N GLN A 76 1.31 -4.33 7.97
CA GLN A 76 2.44 -5.22 8.27
C GLN A 76 2.71 -5.26 9.78
N SER A 77 2.72 -4.11 10.44
CA SER A 77 2.88 -4.02 11.90
C SER A 77 1.77 -4.75 12.65
N GLN A 78 0.51 -4.58 12.23
CA GLN A 78 -0.64 -5.32 12.81
C GLN A 78 -0.51 -6.82 12.60
N LEU A 79 -0.07 -7.26 11.41
CA LEU A 79 0.15 -8.65 11.10
C LEU A 79 1.24 -9.25 11.99
N GLN A 80 2.37 -8.55 12.15
CA GLN A 80 3.46 -8.96 13.03
C GLN A 80 3.01 -9.05 14.49
N MET A 81 2.20 -8.11 14.98
CA MET A 81 1.64 -8.18 16.33
C MET A 81 0.70 -9.38 16.51
N ALA A 82 -0.13 -9.67 15.50
CA ALA A 82 -1.02 -10.83 15.50
C ALA A 82 -0.26 -12.16 15.46
N GLU A 83 0.88 -12.21 14.74
CA GLU A 83 1.75 -13.39 14.66
C GLU A 83 2.66 -13.53 15.90
N GLY A 84 3.22 -12.44 16.44
CA GLY A 84 4.09 -12.43 17.62
C GLY A 84 3.36 -12.64 18.95
N SER A 85 2.06 -12.36 19.01
CA SER A 85 1.20 -12.76 20.15
C SER A 85 1.05 -14.29 20.26
N PHE A 86 1.42 -15.06 19.23
CA PHE A 86 1.38 -16.53 19.23
C PHE A 86 2.68 -17.14 19.76
N ASP A 87 3.84 -16.53 19.48
CA ASP A 87 5.17 -17.05 19.86
C ASP A 87 5.51 -16.90 21.36
N LYS A 88 4.77 -16.08 22.11
CA LYS A 88 5.00 -15.89 23.57
C LYS A 88 4.35 -16.93 24.48
N ASN A 89 3.84 -18.05 23.94
CA ASN A 89 3.36 -19.16 24.77
C ASN A 89 4.19 -20.44 24.55
N PRO A 90 5.46 -20.49 25.01
CA PRO A 90 6.26 -21.71 24.89
C PRO A 90 5.88 -22.81 25.88
N GLU A 91 5.24 -22.56 27.04
CA GLU A 91 4.90 -23.64 27.99
C GLU A 91 3.86 -23.18 29.01
N SER A 92 2.68 -23.79 28.96
CA SER A 92 1.74 -23.91 30.07
C SER A 92 0.97 -25.22 29.85
N ASP A 93 1.73 -26.31 29.77
CA ASP A 93 1.25 -27.69 29.83
C ASP A 93 2.45 -28.52 30.34
N ASP A 94 2.72 -28.39 31.64
CA ASP A 94 2.99 -29.47 32.63
C ASP A 94 3.60 -28.91 33.93
#